data_AF-A0A2E5EHV9-F1
#
_entry.id   AF-A0A2E5EHV9-F1
#
_cell.length_a   1.000
_cell.length_b   1.000
_cell.length_c   1.000
_cell.angle_alpha   90.00
_cell.angle_beta   90.00
_cell.angle_gamma   90.00
#
_symmetry.space_group_name_H-M   'P 1'
#
loop_
_entity.id
_entity.type
_entity.pdbx_description
1 polymer ?
#
loop_
_entity_poly.entity_id
_entity_poly.type
_entity_poly.pdbx_seq_one_letter_code
_entity_poly.pdbx_strand_id
1 'polypeptide(L)'
;MLGLSGCGSVKTIEREPLWLEASKHKADPLPIPNQYGPFKTCEKINPWFWWGNNDDPEPPDWYRPDDPNRTRKWYVRNPLHNFTFYVMGIADLKFKRIGNHPGEVFNPDGGWNWAISHAKLFPMPYVSYRRGRTQMYFGWRERGNFGITLRRMKKE
;
A
#
# COMPACT_ATOMS: atom_id res chain seq x y z
N MET A 1 32.01 -30.52 48.44
CA MET A 1 32.51 -30.34 47.07
C MET A 1 31.34 -30.64 46.13
N LEU A 2 30.62 -29.62 45.69
CA LEU A 2 29.54 -29.75 44.69
C LEU A 2 29.95 -28.85 43.52
N GLY A 3 30.42 -29.49 42.45
CA GLY A 3 30.72 -28.86 41.18
C GLY A 3 29.65 -29.20 40.14
N LEU A 4 29.78 -28.50 39.01
CA LEU A 4 28.97 -28.53 37.77
C LEU A 4 27.80 -27.54 37.81
N SER A 5 28.00 -26.30 37.36
CA SER A 5 28.29 -25.83 36.00
C SER A 5 27.14 -26.07 35.01
N GLY A 6 26.71 -24.98 34.38
CA GLY A 6 25.62 -24.99 33.41
C GLY A 6 25.21 -23.58 33.03
N CYS A 7 26.17 -22.73 32.64
CA CYS A 7 25.85 -21.48 31.96
C CYS A 7 25.39 -21.85 30.54
N GLY A 8 24.08 -21.94 30.36
CA GLY A 8 23.47 -22.24 29.06
C GLY A 8 23.87 -21.17 28.06
N SER A 9 24.70 -21.55 27.08
CA SER A 9 25.06 -20.67 25.98
C SER A 9 23.80 -20.44 25.14
N VAL A 10 23.26 -19.22 25.20
CA VAL A 10 22.20 -18.76 24.30
C VAL A 10 22.79 -18.79 22.90
N LYS A 11 22.41 -19.79 22.10
CA LYS A 11 22.76 -19.83 20.68
C LYS A 11 22.10 -18.62 20.02
N THR A 12 22.89 -17.58 19.76
CA THR A 12 22.51 -16.51 18.85
C THR A 12 22.24 -17.17 17.50
N ILE A 13 20.97 -17.35 17.15
CA ILE A 13 20.60 -17.77 15.81
C ILE A 13 20.95 -16.59 14.92
N GLU A 14 22.06 -16.66 14.19
CA GLU A 14 22.31 -15.79 13.04
C GLU A 14 21.18 -16.04 12.03
N ARG A 15 20.10 -15.26 12.17
CA ARG A 15 19.11 -15.15 11.11
C ARG A 15 19.68 -14.18 10.10
N GLU A 16 19.66 -14.55 8.82
CA GLU A 16 19.88 -13.58 7.76
C GLU A 16 19.00 -12.35 8.04
N PRO A 17 19.52 -11.13 7.85
CA PRO A 17 18.74 -9.96 8.14
C PRO A 17 17.51 -9.94 7.23
N LEU A 18 16.34 -9.62 7.80
CA LEU A 18 15.02 -9.73 7.15
C LEU A 18 14.95 -9.05 5.77
N TRP A 19 15.75 -8.00 5.54
CA TRP A 19 15.81 -7.31 4.25
C TRP A 19 16.48 -8.14 3.15
N LEU A 20 17.42 -9.03 3.50
CA LEU A 20 18.09 -9.91 2.53
C LEU A 20 17.16 -11.04 2.09
N GLU A 21 16.44 -11.64 3.04
CA GLU A 21 15.38 -12.62 2.75
C GLU A 21 14.25 -11.99 1.93
N ALA A 22 13.75 -10.81 2.32
CA ALA A 22 12.73 -10.10 1.57
C ALA A 22 13.19 -9.61 0.20
N SER A 23 14.49 -9.41 -0.02
CA SER A 23 15.02 -9.13 -1.35
C SER A 23 14.82 -10.32 -2.31
N LYS A 24 14.64 -11.55 -1.79
CA LYS A 24 14.31 -12.74 -2.59
C LYS A 24 12.86 -12.67 -3.10
N HIS A 25 12.00 -11.96 -2.38
CA HIS A 25 10.60 -11.73 -2.72
C HIS A 25 10.43 -10.32 -3.32
N LYS A 26 10.47 -10.24 -4.65
CA LYS A 26 10.23 -9.00 -5.40
C LYS A 26 8.93 -9.13 -6.16
N ALA A 27 8.15 -8.05 -6.18
CA ALA A 27 7.06 -7.90 -7.13
C ALA A 27 7.33 -6.66 -7.99
N ASP A 28 7.16 -6.84 -9.28
CA ASP A 28 6.82 -5.70 -10.13
C ASP A 28 5.36 -5.35 -9.79
N PRO A 29 5.07 -4.10 -9.40
CA PRO A 29 3.72 -3.65 -9.10
C PRO A 29 2.77 -4.06 -10.22
N LEU A 30 1.54 -4.43 -9.86
CA LEU A 30 0.49 -4.59 -10.85
C LEU A 30 0.47 -3.31 -11.69
N PRO A 31 0.59 -3.40 -13.03
CA PRO A 31 0.50 -2.23 -13.87
C PRO A 31 -0.87 -1.62 -13.59
N ILE A 32 -0.89 -0.48 -12.90
CA ILE A 32 -2.03 0.39 -13.04
C ILE A 32 -1.88 0.89 -14.47
N PRO A 33 -2.88 0.72 -15.34
CA PRO A 33 -2.92 1.49 -16.57
C PRO A 33 -3.06 2.96 -16.16
N ASN A 34 -1.94 3.59 -15.81
CA ASN A 34 -1.87 5.01 -15.74
C ASN A 34 -1.95 5.48 -17.19
N GLN A 35 -3.17 5.69 -17.65
CA GLN A 35 -3.48 6.23 -18.97
C GLN A 35 -2.85 7.62 -19.20
N TYR A 36 -2.35 8.28 -18.15
CA TYR A 36 -1.83 9.65 -18.19
C TYR A 36 -0.30 9.75 -18.16
N GLY A 37 0.43 8.67 -17.88
CA GLY A 37 1.87 8.76 -17.61
C GLY A 37 2.19 9.60 -16.35
N PRO A 38 3.48 9.82 -16.03
CA PRO A 38 3.85 10.54 -14.81
C PRO A 38 3.35 12.00 -14.86
N PHE A 39 2.63 12.43 -13.81
CA PHE A 39 2.17 13.81 -13.70
C PHE A 39 3.35 14.74 -13.39
N LYS A 40 3.32 15.95 -13.95
CA LYS A 40 4.36 16.96 -13.72
C LYS A 40 4.28 17.48 -12.28
N THR A 41 5.43 17.90 -11.75
CA THR A 41 5.52 18.47 -10.39
C THR A 41 4.60 19.68 -10.21
N CYS A 42 4.45 20.53 -11.23
CA CYS A 42 3.55 21.69 -11.17
C CYS A 42 2.07 21.29 -11.01
N GLU A 43 1.64 20.19 -11.63
CA GLU A 43 0.28 19.65 -11.48
C GLU A 43 0.09 19.11 -10.07
N LYS A 44 1.09 18.39 -9.54
CA LYS A 44 1.05 17.82 -8.19
C LYS A 44 1.08 18.87 -7.07
N ILE A 45 1.57 20.08 -7.32
CA ILE A 45 1.57 21.17 -6.34
C ILE A 45 0.22 21.92 -6.32
N ASN A 46 -0.55 21.87 -7.41
CA ASN A 46 -1.85 22.54 -7.50
C ASN A 46 -2.87 21.89 -6.54
N PRO A 47 -3.39 22.59 -5.52
CA PRO A 47 -4.37 22.01 -4.59
C PRO A 47 -5.68 21.58 -5.28
N TRP A 48 -6.02 22.18 -6.42
CA TRP A 48 -7.18 21.77 -7.20
C TRP A 48 -7.00 20.36 -7.78
N PHE A 49 -5.78 20.00 -8.18
CA PHE A 49 -5.47 18.65 -8.66
C PHE A 49 -5.71 17.61 -7.56
N TRP A 50 -5.47 17.95 -6.30
CA TRP A 50 -5.56 17.02 -5.17
C TRP A 50 -6.99 16.51 -4.97
N TRP A 51 -7.97 17.38 -5.24
CA TRP A 51 -9.39 17.12 -5.08
C TRP A 51 -10.04 16.38 -6.25
N GLY A 52 -9.24 16.05 -7.27
CA GLY A 52 -9.69 15.35 -8.47
C GLY A 52 -9.60 13.83 -8.36
N ASN A 53 -10.17 13.18 -9.36
CA ASN A 53 -10.04 11.75 -9.63
C ASN A 53 -9.79 11.54 -11.12
N ASN A 54 -8.51 11.49 -11.51
CA ASN A 54 -8.15 11.34 -12.90
C ASN A 54 -8.42 9.92 -13.44
N ASP A 55 -8.39 8.88 -12.61
CA ASP A 55 -8.69 7.52 -13.07
C ASP A 55 -10.17 7.34 -13.48
N ASP A 56 -11.06 8.12 -12.86
CA ASP A 56 -12.52 8.00 -12.96
C ASP A 56 -13.14 9.42 -13.14
N PRO A 57 -12.87 10.12 -14.26
CA PRO A 57 -13.21 11.55 -14.41
C PRO A 57 -14.72 11.81 -14.54
N GLU A 58 -15.47 10.82 -15.03
CA GLU A 58 -16.91 10.90 -15.26
C GLU A 58 -17.63 9.67 -14.70
N PRO A 59 -18.88 9.82 -14.24
CA PRO A 59 -19.65 8.68 -13.77
C PRO A 59 -20.01 7.75 -14.95
N PRO A 60 -19.73 6.43 -14.85
CA PRO A 60 -20.13 5.45 -15.86
C PRO A 60 -21.63 5.16 -15.79
N ASP A 61 -22.28 4.81 -16.89
CA ASP A 61 -23.75 4.75 -17.03
C ASP A 61 -24.46 3.95 -15.93
N TRP A 62 -23.85 2.86 -15.45
CA TRP A 62 -24.39 2.03 -14.38
C TRP A 62 -24.42 2.71 -12.99
N TYR A 63 -23.66 3.78 -12.79
CA TYR A 63 -23.55 4.44 -11.50
C TYR A 63 -24.77 5.30 -11.23
N ARG A 64 -25.74 4.79 -10.46
CA ARG A 64 -26.93 5.52 -9.98
C ARG A 64 -27.67 6.26 -11.11
N PRO A 65 -28.14 5.53 -12.15
CA PRO A 65 -28.70 6.12 -13.36
C PRO A 65 -29.88 7.07 -13.08
N ASP A 66 -30.71 6.75 -12.10
CA ASP A 66 -31.94 7.51 -11.79
C ASP A 66 -31.75 8.65 -10.76
N ASP A 67 -30.52 8.91 -10.31
CA ASP A 67 -30.23 9.89 -9.26
C ASP A 67 -29.93 11.27 -9.88
N PRO A 68 -30.75 12.31 -9.64
CA PRO A 68 -30.49 13.65 -10.21
C PRO A 68 -29.19 14.27 -9.67
N ASN A 69 -28.65 13.77 -8.56
CA ASN A 69 -27.37 14.21 -7.99
C ASN A 69 -26.21 13.25 -8.30
N ARG A 70 -26.37 12.35 -9.28
CA ARG A 70 -25.38 11.33 -9.69
C ARG A 70 -23.96 11.89 -9.83
N THR A 71 -23.80 12.95 -10.62
CA THR A 71 -22.51 13.58 -10.89
C THR A 71 -21.85 14.12 -9.63
N ARG A 72 -22.61 14.87 -8.80
CA ARG A 72 -22.08 15.38 -7.53
C ARG A 72 -21.67 14.24 -6.59
N LYS A 73 -22.50 13.20 -6.49
CA LYS A 73 -22.24 12.00 -5.66
C LYS A 73 -21.02 11.21 -6.16
N TRP A 74 -20.78 11.19 -7.47
CA TRP A 74 -19.59 10.60 -8.06
C TRP A 74 -18.32 11.32 -7.63
N TYR A 75 -18.28 12.65 -7.77
CA TYR A 75 -17.08 13.44 -7.42
C TYR A 75 -16.75 13.39 -5.93
N VAL A 76 -17.76 13.33 -5.04
CA VAL A 76 -17.52 13.21 -3.59
C VAL A 76 -17.27 11.77 -3.11
N ARG A 77 -17.36 10.76 -3.99
CA ARG A 77 -17.10 9.35 -3.62
C ARG A 77 -15.64 9.13 -3.23
N ASN A 78 -14.72 9.81 -3.90
CA ASN A 78 -13.28 9.71 -3.66
C ASN A 78 -12.60 11.06 -3.90
N PRO A 79 -12.86 12.06 -3.04
CA PRO A 79 -12.46 13.43 -3.29
C PRO A 79 -10.94 13.62 -3.20
N LEU A 80 -10.17 12.70 -2.61
CA LEU A 80 -8.71 12.80 -2.47
C LEU A 80 -7.97 11.71 -3.24
N HIS A 81 -8.55 11.24 -4.36
CA HIS A 81 -7.94 10.21 -5.19
C HIS A 81 -6.55 10.64 -5.66
N ASN A 82 -6.47 11.76 -6.37
CA ASN A 82 -5.22 12.26 -6.92
C ASN A 82 -4.18 12.54 -5.82
N PHE A 83 -4.61 13.07 -4.68
CA PHE A 83 -3.73 13.33 -3.55
C PHE A 83 -3.06 12.04 -3.03
N THR A 84 -3.84 11.00 -2.80
CA THR A 84 -3.34 9.73 -2.24
C THR A 84 -2.61 8.86 -3.25
N PHE A 85 -2.96 8.95 -4.54
CA PHE A 85 -2.37 8.14 -5.61
C PHE A 85 -1.12 8.76 -6.23
N TYR A 86 -1.10 10.08 -6.48
CA TYR A 86 -0.06 10.72 -7.29
C TYR A 86 0.75 11.78 -6.54
N VAL A 87 0.14 12.51 -5.60
CA VAL A 87 0.84 13.56 -4.84
C VAL A 87 1.69 12.92 -3.74
N MET A 88 1.05 12.23 -2.80
CA MET A 88 1.75 11.40 -1.80
C MET A 88 2.20 10.07 -2.39
N GLY A 89 1.38 9.49 -3.26
CA GLY A 89 1.66 8.22 -3.88
C GLY A 89 2.69 8.29 -5.00
N ILE A 90 2.97 7.12 -5.54
CA ILE A 90 3.89 6.86 -6.65
C ILE A 90 3.20 6.03 -7.73
N ALA A 91 1.86 6.05 -7.75
CA ALA A 91 1.04 5.23 -8.65
C ALA A 91 1.25 5.57 -10.13
N ASP A 92 1.72 6.78 -10.41
CA ASP A 92 2.04 7.26 -11.76
C ASP A 92 3.49 6.97 -12.20
N LEU A 93 4.31 6.40 -11.32
CA LEU A 93 5.72 6.11 -11.56
C LEU A 93 5.96 4.61 -11.75
N LYS A 94 7.04 4.26 -12.46
CA LYS A 94 7.59 2.91 -12.40
C LYS A 94 8.36 2.74 -11.09
N PHE A 95 8.03 1.72 -10.31
CA PHE A 95 8.70 1.42 -9.05
C PHE A 95 8.87 -0.06 -8.83
N LYS A 96 9.81 -0.44 -7.97
CA LYS A 96 10.01 -1.84 -7.55
C LYS A 96 9.56 -2.01 -6.11
N ARG A 97 8.96 -3.16 -5.79
CA ARG A 97 8.48 -3.45 -4.45
C ARG A 97 9.11 -4.73 -3.92
N ILE A 98 9.65 -4.65 -2.70
CA ILE A 98 10.28 -5.76 -2.00
C ILE A 98 9.63 -5.93 -0.63
N GLY A 99 9.53 -7.15 -0.11
CA GLY A 99 8.81 -7.42 1.14
C GLY A 99 8.55 -8.90 1.32
N ASN A 100 7.82 -9.31 2.37
CA ASN A 100 7.47 -10.72 2.52
C ASN A 100 6.32 -11.14 1.58
N HIS A 101 5.31 -10.28 1.36
CA HIS A 101 4.29 -10.48 0.30
C HIS A 101 4.09 -9.19 -0.50
N PRO A 102 5.07 -8.82 -1.34
CA PRO A 102 5.12 -7.50 -1.97
C PRO A 102 3.99 -7.26 -2.99
N GLY A 103 3.47 -8.32 -3.62
CA GLY A 103 2.34 -8.22 -4.56
C GLY A 103 0.97 -8.09 -3.89
N GLU A 104 0.91 -8.26 -2.57
CA GLU A 104 -0.35 -8.34 -1.82
C GLU A 104 -0.53 -7.15 -0.87
N VAL A 105 -1.79 -6.77 -0.64
CA VAL A 105 -2.13 -5.81 0.43
C VAL A 105 -1.96 -6.47 1.79
N PHE A 106 -2.41 -7.72 1.94
CA PHE A 106 -2.35 -8.46 3.20
C PHE A 106 -1.67 -9.80 2.99
N ASN A 107 -1.02 -10.30 4.03
CA ASN A 107 -0.46 -11.65 4.00
C ASN A 107 -1.58 -12.67 3.69
N PRO A 108 -1.47 -13.46 2.60
CA PRO A 108 -2.49 -14.44 2.21
C PRO A 108 -2.78 -15.45 3.33
N ASP A 109 -1.75 -15.84 4.07
CA ASP A 109 -1.81 -16.79 5.19
C ASP A 109 -2.20 -16.12 6.53
N GLY A 110 -2.40 -14.79 6.51
CA GLY A 110 -2.70 -13.98 7.68
C GLY A 110 -1.46 -13.54 8.47
N GLY A 111 -1.68 -12.72 9.50
CA GLY A 111 -0.62 -12.08 10.25
C GLY A 111 -0.09 -10.81 9.56
N TRP A 112 1.22 -10.57 9.70
CA TRP A 112 1.88 -9.36 9.22
C TRP A 112 2.31 -9.47 7.75
N ASN A 113 2.11 -8.39 7.01
CA ASN A 113 2.76 -8.14 5.73
C ASN A 113 3.51 -6.82 5.84
N TRP A 114 4.67 -6.75 5.20
CA TRP A 114 5.42 -5.52 5.07
C TRP A 114 6.08 -5.48 3.69
N ALA A 115 6.25 -4.27 3.19
CA ALA A 115 6.97 -4.05 1.94
C ALA A 115 7.58 -2.66 1.90
N ILE A 116 8.54 -2.47 1.01
CA ILE A 116 9.17 -1.20 0.70
C ILE A 116 9.13 -1.01 -0.82
N SER A 117 8.57 0.12 -1.25
CA SER A 117 8.55 0.53 -2.64
C SER A 117 9.69 1.52 -2.94
N HIS A 118 10.40 1.30 -4.05
CA HIS A 118 11.50 2.14 -4.53
C HIS A 118 11.15 2.77 -5.87
N ALA A 119 10.89 4.08 -5.85
CA ALA A 119 10.50 4.88 -7.02
C ALA A 119 11.21 6.24 -7.09
N LYS A 120 11.52 6.78 -5.90
CA LYS A 120 12.14 8.09 -5.68
C LYS A 120 13.40 7.91 -4.84
N LEU A 121 14.00 9.01 -4.42
CA LEU A 121 15.18 9.03 -3.56
C LEU A 121 14.96 8.33 -2.20
N PHE A 122 13.72 8.33 -1.70
CA PHE A 122 13.38 7.73 -0.41
C PHE A 122 12.56 6.45 -0.57
N PRO A 123 12.81 5.42 0.26
CA PRO A 123 11.99 4.22 0.32
C PRO A 123 10.59 4.55 0.86
N MET A 124 9.57 3.91 0.29
CA MET A 124 8.18 4.10 0.66
C MET A 124 7.67 2.86 1.42
N PRO A 125 7.61 2.89 2.76
CA PRO A 125 7.31 1.72 3.56
C PRO A 125 5.81 1.38 3.56
N TYR A 126 5.53 0.12 3.83
CA TYR A 126 4.20 -0.44 3.98
C TYR A 126 4.18 -1.49 5.07
N VAL A 127 3.13 -1.47 5.88
CA VAL A 127 2.84 -2.53 6.83
C VAL A 127 1.34 -2.79 6.87
N SER A 128 0.97 -4.06 6.98
CA SER A 128 -0.40 -4.47 7.23
C SER A 128 -0.47 -5.67 8.16
N TYR A 129 -1.62 -5.82 8.81
CA TYR A 129 -1.92 -6.94 9.67
C TYR A 129 -3.34 -7.42 9.41
N ARG A 130 -3.51 -8.74 9.28
CA ARG A 130 -4.82 -9.39 9.16
C ARG A 130 -4.84 -10.66 9.99
N ARG A 131 -5.60 -10.68 11.08
CA ARG A 131 -5.86 -11.92 11.85
C ARG A 131 -7.15 -11.83 12.64
N GLY A 132 -7.94 -12.91 12.62
CA GLY A 132 -9.21 -12.99 13.33
C GLY A 132 -10.13 -11.84 12.93
N ARG A 133 -10.46 -10.97 13.88
CA ARG A 133 -11.38 -9.84 13.66
C ARG A 133 -10.69 -8.52 13.34
N THR A 134 -9.36 -8.49 13.19
CA THR A 134 -8.61 -7.25 13.02
C THR A 134 -7.94 -7.21 11.65
N GLN A 135 -8.17 -6.13 10.92
CA GLN A 135 -7.50 -5.85 9.65
C GLN A 135 -7.07 -4.38 9.61
N MET A 136 -5.78 -4.14 9.44
CA MET A 136 -5.23 -2.78 9.39
C MET A 136 -4.08 -2.68 8.40
N TYR A 137 -3.87 -1.50 7.84
CA TYR A 137 -2.66 -1.20 7.09
C TYR A 137 -2.30 0.29 7.17
N PHE A 138 -1.04 0.56 6.90
CA PHE A 138 -0.48 1.90 6.79
C PHE A 138 0.66 1.92 5.76
N GLY A 139 0.68 2.94 4.91
CA GLY A 139 1.78 3.23 3.99
C GLY A 139 1.43 3.04 2.51
N TRP A 140 2.46 2.83 1.69
CA TRP A 140 2.34 2.75 0.23
C TRP A 140 2.01 1.34 -0.22
N ARG A 141 0.90 1.18 -0.90
CA ARG A 141 0.34 -0.12 -1.30
C ARG A 141 1.02 -0.73 -2.53
N GLU A 142 0.58 -1.92 -2.91
CA GLU A 142 0.99 -2.67 -4.10
C GLU A 142 0.82 -1.86 -5.40
N ARG A 143 -0.16 -0.95 -5.42
CA ARG A 143 -0.42 0.00 -6.52
C ARG A 143 0.29 1.35 -6.35
N GLY A 144 1.11 1.53 -5.32
CA GLY A 144 1.85 2.77 -5.09
C GLY A 144 1.03 3.93 -4.52
N ASN A 145 -0.27 3.75 -4.29
CA ASN A 145 -1.09 4.72 -3.56
C ASN A 145 -0.83 4.64 -2.06
N PHE A 146 -0.82 5.79 -1.39
CA PHE A 146 -0.75 5.85 0.07
C PHE A 146 -2.11 5.56 0.69
N GLY A 147 -2.15 4.86 1.81
CA GLY A 147 -3.37 4.76 2.58
C GLY A 147 -3.18 4.29 4.00
N ILE A 148 -4.23 4.50 4.78
CA ILE A 148 -4.37 4.03 6.15
C ILE A 148 -5.76 3.43 6.31
N THR A 149 -5.87 2.33 7.05
CA THR A 149 -7.16 1.71 7.36
C THR A 149 -7.07 0.92 8.65
N LEU A 150 -8.14 0.95 9.43
CA LEU A 150 -8.39 0.06 10.54
C LEU A 150 -9.83 -0.46 10.43
N ARG A 151 -10.01 -1.77 10.39
CA ARG A 151 -11.30 -2.43 10.23
C ARG A 151 -11.45 -3.58 11.22
N ARG A 152 -12.69 -3.75 11.69
CA ARG A 152 -13.13 -4.94 12.39
C ARG A 152 -13.82 -5.88 11.40
N MET A 153 -13.26 -7.07 11.21
CA MET A 153 -13.81 -8.09 10.32
C MET A 153 -14.91 -8.88 11.03
N LYS A 154 -15.91 -9.33 10.26
CA LYS A 154 -16.90 -10.29 10.74
C LYS A 154 -16.21 -11.64 10.97
N LYS A 155 -16.67 -12.38 11.98
CA LYS A 155 -16.20 -13.75 12.20
C LYS A 155 -16.92 -14.61 11.16
N GLU A 156 -16.17 -15.28 10.30
CA GLU A 156 -16.68 -16.36 9.44
C GLU A 156 -17.15 -17.54 10.30
#